data_AF-A0A969G8X1-F1
#
_entry.id   AF-A0A969G8X1-F1
#
_cell.length_a   1.000
_cell.length_b   1.000
_cell.length_c   1.000
_cell.angle_alpha   90.00
_cell.angle_beta   90.00
_cell.angle_gamma   90.00
#
_symmetry.space_group_name_H-M   'P 1'
#
loop_
_entity.id
_entity.type
_entity.pdbx_description
1 polymer ?
#
loop_
_entity_poly.entity_id
_entity_poly.type
_entity_poly.pdbx_seq_one_letter_code
_entity_poly.pdbx_strand_id
1 'polypeptide(L)'
;MKVLSSPHDQNIILDYLINNEIEAQKTESGIWYVITETGTDEMPNEKSKVKAHYTGTLMDSTKFDSSYDRGQPLDFALGQVIKGWQEAIKMLGKGGKGTFYIPSDLAYGERGAGASIPANAVLKFDIELVDFEQILTVEERAAKDQETIKKHLADNNIEATKLKSGIWYVTTQEGEGENPSVKANVTAHYSGRLLDGKKFDSSYDRGQPFTTTLDRVILGWKEAIPTLKKGGKATFYIPSALAYGEGGSGANIPPNSVLIFDIELVDFQEPMSPEAQAAVDKKIIQDYLTENNINAQETSEGVFYVITEPGSGGNPVATSKVKTHYKGMLLNGTVFRFLL
;
A
#
# COMPACT_ATOMS: atom_id res chain seq x y z
N MET A 1 -8.82 -15.13 -32.05
CA MET A 1 -9.89 -14.57 -32.91
C MET A 1 -10.79 -13.73 -32.03
N LYS A 2 -10.87 -12.41 -32.23
CA LYS A 2 -11.91 -11.60 -31.58
C LYS A 2 -13.26 -12.11 -32.11
N VAL A 3 -14.14 -12.55 -31.23
CA VAL A 3 -15.50 -12.96 -31.60
C VAL A 3 -16.26 -11.67 -31.88
N LEU A 4 -16.53 -11.39 -33.15
CA LEU A 4 -17.40 -10.30 -33.55
C LEU A 4 -18.84 -10.78 -33.38
N SER A 5 -19.70 -9.93 -32.83
CA SER A 5 -21.13 -10.23 -32.70
C SER A 5 -21.78 -10.56 -34.05
N SER A 6 -22.71 -11.51 -34.06
CA SER A 6 -23.52 -11.85 -35.24
C SER A 6 -24.16 -10.62 -35.92
N PRO A 7 -24.14 -10.53 -37.27
CA PRO A 7 -24.86 -9.49 -38.01
C PRO A 7 -26.36 -9.43 -37.70
N HIS A 8 -26.97 -10.55 -37.32
CA HIS A 8 -28.39 -10.61 -36.98
C HIS A 8 -28.70 -9.77 -35.73
N ASP A 9 -27.95 -10.00 -34.65
CA ASP A 9 -28.08 -9.26 -33.39
C ASP A 9 -27.81 -7.77 -33.59
N GLN A 10 -26.84 -7.45 -34.44
CA GLN A 10 -26.51 -6.07 -34.78
C GLN A 10 -27.66 -5.33 -35.46
N ASN A 11 -28.38 -6.01 -36.37
CA ASN A 11 -29.56 -5.41 -37.01
C ASN A 11 -30.70 -5.23 -36.00
N ILE A 12 -30.94 -6.19 -35.10
CA ILE A 12 -31.94 -6.07 -34.03
C ILE A 12 -31.65 -4.83 -33.17
N ILE A 13 -30.40 -4.64 -32.75
CA ILE A 13 -30.00 -3.49 -31.94
C ILE A 13 -30.20 -2.20 -32.75
N LEU A 14 -29.71 -2.15 -33.99
CA LEU A 14 -29.80 -0.95 -34.82
C LEU A 14 -31.25 -0.53 -35.10
N ASP A 15 -32.12 -1.48 -35.43
CA ASP A 15 -33.54 -1.23 -35.65
C ASP A 15 -34.20 -0.68 -34.39
N TYR A 16 -33.87 -1.25 -33.21
CA TYR A 16 -34.37 -0.72 -31.94
C TYR A 16 -33.89 0.71 -31.68
N LEU A 17 -32.60 0.99 -31.88
CA LEU A 17 -32.03 2.31 -31.67
C LEU A 17 -32.68 3.36 -32.58
N ILE A 18 -32.85 3.04 -33.87
CA ILE A 18 -33.52 3.93 -34.85
C ILE A 18 -34.97 4.19 -34.47
N ASN A 19 -35.72 3.12 -34.17
CA ASN A 19 -37.15 3.24 -33.84
C ASN A 19 -37.42 4.00 -32.54
N ASN A 20 -36.42 4.10 -31.66
CA ASN A 20 -36.51 4.83 -30.39
C ASN A 20 -35.69 6.13 -30.40
N GLU A 21 -35.16 6.56 -31.55
CA GLU A 21 -34.37 7.79 -31.72
C GLU A 21 -33.17 7.88 -30.75
N ILE A 22 -32.48 6.76 -30.52
CA ILE A 22 -31.37 6.65 -29.59
C ILE A 22 -30.04 6.79 -30.32
N GLU A 23 -29.30 7.85 -30.01
CA GLU A 23 -27.92 8.02 -30.45
C GLU A 23 -26.97 7.21 -29.55
N ALA A 24 -26.46 6.10 -30.07
CA ALA A 24 -25.56 5.20 -29.35
C ALA A 24 -24.19 5.06 -30.03
N GLN A 25 -23.17 4.83 -29.23
CA GLN A 25 -21.83 4.46 -29.69
C GLN A 25 -21.71 2.93 -29.75
N LYS A 26 -20.75 2.42 -30.51
CA LYS A 26 -20.52 0.99 -30.70
C LYS A 26 -19.08 0.60 -30.38
N THR A 27 -18.90 -0.44 -29.59
CA THR A 27 -17.59 -1.04 -29.34
C THR A 27 -17.15 -1.96 -30.48
N GLU A 28 -15.85 -2.31 -30.52
CA GLU A 28 -15.33 -3.25 -31.52
C GLU A 28 -15.96 -4.65 -31.43
N SER A 29 -16.37 -5.08 -30.23
CA SER A 29 -17.01 -6.39 -30.03
C SER A 29 -18.48 -6.40 -30.47
N GLY A 30 -19.08 -5.22 -30.63
CA GLY A 30 -20.45 -5.04 -31.10
C GLY A 30 -21.45 -4.63 -30.01
N ILE A 31 -21.00 -4.24 -28.81
CA ILE A 31 -21.87 -3.66 -27.80
C ILE A 31 -22.23 -2.24 -28.24
N TRP A 32 -23.53 -1.92 -28.27
CA TRP A 32 -23.97 -0.54 -28.41
C TRP A 32 -24.24 0.06 -27.04
N TYR A 33 -23.96 1.34 -26.85
CA TYR A 33 -24.10 1.95 -25.54
C TYR A 33 -24.36 3.45 -25.59
N VAL A 34 -24.94 3.94 -24.50
CA VAL A 34 -25.13 5.35 -24.18
C VAL A 34 -24.66 5.56 -22.75
N ILE A 35 -23.54 6.26 -22.56
CA ILE A 35 -23.10 6.67 -21.22
C ILE A 35 -23.84 7.95 -20.86
N THR A 36 -24.58 7.94 -19.75
CA THR A 36 -25.34 9.09 -19.25
C THR A 36 -24.58 9.82 -18.15
N GLU A 37 -23.80 9.10 -17.35
CA GLU A 37 -22.89 9.66 -16.35
C GLU A 37 -21.57 8.88 -16.43
N THR A 38 -20.42 9.54 -16.59
CA THR A 38 -19.13 8.83 -16.72
C THR A 38 -18.66 8.23 -15.40
N GLY A 39 -18.93 8.90 -14.28
CA GLY A 39 -18.32 8.60 -12.98
C GLY A 39 -16.90 9.19 -12.87
N THR A 40 -16.11 8.65 -11.94
CA THR A 40 -14.69 9.00 -11.75
C THR A 40 -13.80 8.59 -12.93
N ASP A 41 -12.59 9.15 -13.04
CA ASP A 41 -11.63 8.77 -14.09
C ASP A 41 -11.09 7.34 -13.92
N GLU A 42 -11.09 6.81 -12.70
CA GLU A 42 -10.65 5.44 -12.45
C GLU A 42 -11.74 4.45 -12.87
N MET A 43 -11.34 3.44 -13.64
CA MET A 43 -12.20 2.40 -14.22
C MET A 43 -11.84 1.04 -13.63
N PRO A 44 -12.79 0.10 -13.46
CA PRO A 44 -12.45 -1.25 -13.02
C PRO A 44 -11.61 -2.00 -14.07
N ASN A 45 -10.80 -2.94 -13.59
CA ASN A 45 -10.08 -3.92 -14.40
C ASN A 45 -10.77 -5.31 -14.34
N GLU A 46 -10.31 -6.27 -15.15
CA GLU A 46 -10.94 -7.60 -15.26
C GLU A 46 -11.00 -8.39 -13.95
N LYS A 47 -10.07 -8.11 -13.03
CA LYS A 47 -9.98 -8.76 -11.70
C LYS A 47 -10.76 -8.02 -10.63
N SER A 48 -11.37 -6.88 -10.97
CA SER A 48 -12.01 -6.01 -9.98
C SER A 48 -13.21 -6.67 -9.34
N LYS A 49 -13.41 -6.36 -8.06
CA LYS A 49 -14.70 -6.56 -7.40
C LYS A 49 -15.55 -5.32 -7.67
N VAL A 50 -16.79 -5.54 -8.09
CA VAL A 50 -17.69 -4.48 -8.52
C VAL A 50 -18.96 -4.54 -7.70
N LYS A 51 -19.46 -3.36 -7.31
CA LYS A 51 -20.79 -3.14 -6.76
C LYS A 51 -21.59 -2.31 -7.75
N ALA A 52 -22.69 -2.85 -8.28
CA ALA A 52 -23.49 -2.16 -9.28
C ALA A 52 -25.00 -2.31 -9.06
N HIS A 53 -25.73 -1.26 -9.39
CA HIS A 53 -27.15 -1.36 -9.68
C HIS A 53 -27.37 -1.67 -11.17
N TYR A 54 -28.43 -2.40 -11.49
CA TYR A 54 -28.79 -2.68 -12.87
C TYR A 54 -30.27 -3.00 -13.03
N THR A 55 -30.77 -2.81 -14.26
CA THR A 55 -32.02 -3.37 -14.76
C THR A 55 -31.77 -4.00 -16.12
N GLY A 56 -32.14 -5.28 -16.27
CA GLY A 56 -32.05 -6.03 -17.52
C GLY A 56 -33.42 -6.21 -18.17
N THR A 57 -33.53 -5.84 -19.44
CA THR A 57 -34.73 -6.03 -20.25
C THR A 57 -34.42 -6.68 -21.59
N LEU A 58 -35.40 -7.38 -22.15
CA LEU A 58 -35.40 -7.74 -23.56
C LEU A 58 -35.70 -6.51 -24.43
N MET A 59 -35.51 -6.64 -25.75
CA MET A 59 -35.74 -5.55 -26.71
C MET A 59 -37.23 -5.17 -26.84
N ASP A 60 -38.15 -6.02 -26.37
CA ASP A 60 -39.59 -5.72 -26.26
C ASP A 60 -39.95 -5.02 -24.93
N SER A 61 -38.95 -4.61 -24.14
CA SER A 61 -39.08 -4.00 -22.81
C SER A 61 -39.50 -4.94 -21.68
N THR A 62 -39.59 -6.26 -21.93
CA THR A 62 -39.82 -7.24 -20.86
C THR A 62 -38.64 -7.24 -19.88
N LYS A 63 -38.87 -6.79 -18.64
CA LYS A 63 -37.88 -6.84 -17.56
C LYS A 63 -37.72 -8.28 -17.06
N PHE A 64 -36.50 -8.81 -17.13
CA PHE A 64 -36.20 -10.16 -16.62
C PHE A 64 -35.49 -10.13 -15.27
N ASP A 65 -34.78 -9.05 -14.94
CA ASP A 65 -34.08 -8.91 -13.66
C ASP A 65 -33.76 -7.44 -13.34
N SER A 66 -33.72 -7.08 -12.04
CA SER A 66 -33.27 -5.77 -11.58
C SER A 66 -32.80 -5.84 -10.12
N SER A 67 -31.68 -5.19 -9.82
CA SER A 67 -31.23 -5.06 -8.42
C SER A 67 -32.02 -4.00 -7.64
N TYR A 68 -32.67 -3.05 -8.31
CA TYR A 68 -33.55 -2.08 -7.66
C TYR A 68 -34.79 -2.75 -7.07
N ASP A 69 -35.33 -3.79 -7.72
CA ASP A 69 -36.44 -4.59 -7.17
C ASP A 69 -36.05 -5.31 -5.86
N ARG A 70 -34.75 -5.53 -5.63
CA ARG A 70 -34.20 -6.11 -4.40
C ARG A 70 -33.79 -5.07 -3.35
N GLY A 71 -33.85 -3.77 -3.69
CA GLY A 71 -33.51 -2.67 -2.78
C GLY A 71 -32.02 -2.53 -2.44
N GLN A 72 -31.12 -3.26 -3.10
CA GLN A 72 -29.68 -3.18 -2.85
C GLN A 72 -28.85 -3.53 -4.10
N PRO A 73 -27.65 -2.94 -4.27
CA PRO A 73 -26.78 -3.25 -5.39
C PRO A 73 -26.22 -4.68 -5.29
N LEU A 74 -25.73 -5.20 -6.41
CA LEU A 74 -25.12 -6.53 -6.48
C LEU A 74 -23.60 -6.40 -6.39
N ASP A 75 -22.99 -7.25 -5.55
CA ASP A 75 -21.53 -7.43 -5.43
C ASP A 75 -21.08 -8.65 -6.24
N PHE A 76 -20.10 -8.49 -7.13
CA PHE A 76 -19.58 -9.58 -7.96
C PHE A 76 -18.13 -9.34 -8.42
N ALA A 77 -17.42 -10.41 -8.75
CA ALA A 77 -16.14 -10.33 -9.43
C ALA A 77 -16.38 -10.11 -10.93
N LEU A 78 -15.78 -9.07 -11.52
CA LEU A 78 -16.06 -8.67 -12.90
C LEU A 78 -15.78 -9.81 -13.89
N GLY A 79 -14.68 -10.54 -13.72
CA GLY A 79 -14.35 -11.70 -14.57
C GLY A 79 -15.32 -12.90 -14.50
N GLN A 80 -16.37 -12.86 -13.66
CA GLN A 80 -17.33 -13.97 -13.48
C GLN A 80 -18.74 -13.69 -14.03
N VAL A 81 -18.97 -12.54 -14.66
CA VAL A 81 -20.24 -12.21 -15.32
C VAL A 81 -20.17 -12.40 -16.84
N ILE A 82 -21.29 -12.21 -17.55
CA ILE A 82 -21.35 -12.31 -19.01
C ILE A 82 -20.30 -11.39 -19.67
N LYS A 83 -19.75 -11.81 -20.83
CA LYS A 83 -18.67 -11.08 -21.51
C LYS A 83 -19.04 -9.62 -21.79
N GLY A 84 -20.31 -9.36 -22.11
CA GLY A 84 -20.82 -8.02 -22.34
C GLY A 84 -20.68 -7.11 -21.12
N TRP A 85 -20.94 -7.62 -19.91
CA TRP A 85 -20.72 -6.88 -18.67
C TRP A 85 -19.23 -6.69 -18.37
N GLN A 86 -18.40 -7.71 -18.64
CA GLN A 86 -16.94 -7.61 -18.49
C GLN A 86 -16.36 -6.46 -19.31
N GLU A 87 -16.96 -6.13 -20.45
CA GLU A 87 -16.57 -5.00 -21.29
C GLU A 87 -17.26 -3.70 -20.87
N ALA A 88 -18.61 -3.70 -20.80
CA ALA A 88 -19.43 -2.53 -20.53
C ALA A 88 -19.08 -1.83 -19.21
N ILE A 89 -18.88 -2.58 -18.13
CA ILE A 89 -18.63 -2.01 -16.79
C ILE A 89 -17.26 -1.31 -16.73
N LYS A 90 -16.28 -1.73 -17.54
CA LYS A 90 -14.96 -1.07 -17.61
C LYS A 90 -15.01 0.31 -18.29
N MET A 91 -16.18 0.69 -18.81
CA MET A 91 -16.42 2.00 -19.44
C MET A 91 -17.00 3.02 -18.45
N LEU A 92 -17.35 2.59 -17.23
CA LEU A 92 -17.90 3.42 -16.18
C LEU A 92 -16.90 3.55 -15.04
N GLY A 93 -16.74 4.78 -14.54
CA GLY A 93 -16.07 5.04 -13.28
C GLY A 93 -17.03 4.91 -12.10
N LYS A 94 -16.53 5.11 -10.88
CA LYS A 94 -17.38 5.10 -9.68
C LYS A 94 -18.45 6.19 -9.79
N GLY A 95 -19.71 5.80 -9.59
CA GLY A 95 -20.89 6.64 -9.80
C GLY A 95 -21.38 6.73 -11.26
N GLY A 96 -20.68 6.10 -12.20
CA GLY A 96 -21.02 6.14 -13.62
C GLY A 96 -22.28 5.35 -13.95
N LYS A 97 -23.01 5.79 -14.98
CA LYS A 97 -24.26 5.21 -15.46
C LYS A 97 -24.28 5.12 -16.98
N GLY A 98 -24.89 4.07 -17.49
CA GLY A 98 -25.11 3.93 -18.92
C GLY A 98 -26.11 2.83 -19.27
N THR A 99 -26.62 2.92 -20.48
CA THR A 99 -27.44 1.89 -21.11
C THR A 99 -26.58 1.12 -22.11
N PHE A 100 -26.62 -0.20 -22.05
CA PHE A 100 -25.83 -1.11 -22.88
C PHE A 100 -26.73 -2.11 -23.57
N TYR A 101 -26.57 -2.25 -24.89
CA TYR A 101 -27.25 -3.22 -25.73
C TYR A 101 -26.24 -4.29 -26.13
N ILE A 102 -26.42 -5.47 -25.55
CA ILE A 102 -25.45 -6.57 -25.55
C ILE A 102 -25.95 -7.66 -26.50
N PRO A 103 -25.22 -7.94 -27.60
CA PRO A 103 -25.49 -9.09 -28.47
C PRO A 103 -25.49 -10.41 -27.71
N SER A 104 -26.26 -11.38 -28.18
CA SER A 104 -26.45 -12.67 -27.54
C SER A 104 -25.13 -13.43 -27.35
N ASP A 105 -24.19 -13.37 -28.31
CA ASP A 105 -22.85 -13.98 -28.23
C ASP A 105 -21.98 -13.43 -27.08
N LEU A 106 -22.26 -12.20 -26.63
CA LEU A 106 -21.62 -11.57 -25.46
C LEU A 106 -22.46 -11.71 -24.18
N ALA A 107 -23.68 -12.25 -24.29
CA ALA A 107 -24.58 -12.55 -23.19
C ALA A 107 -24.70 -14.07 -22.96
N TYR A 108 -25.87 -14.66 -23.25
CA TYR A 108 -26.17 -16.07 -22.97
C TYR A 108 -26.23 -16.97 -24.22
N GLY A 109 -26.03 -16.39 -25.42
CA GLY A 109 -25.96 -17.09 -26.70
C GLY A 109 -27.15 -17.99 -27.02
N GLU A 110 -26.92 -19.04 -27.79
CA GLU A 110 -27.92 -20.03 -28.23
C GLU A 110 -28.62 -20.76 -27.10
N ARG A 111 -28.07 -20.74 -25.89
CA ARG A 111 -28.65 -21.44 -24.73
C ARG A 111 -29.73 -20.63 -24.04
N GLY A 112 -29.64 -19.30 -24.09
CA GLY A 112 -30.45 -18.43 -23.22
C GLY A 112 -30.14 -18.68 -21.73
N ALA A 113 -31.01 -18.21 -20.84
CA ALA A 113 -30.86 -18.40 -19.40
C ALA A 113 -32.20 -18.45 -18.65
N GLY A 114 -32.38 -19.51 -17.87
CA GLY A 114 -33.59 -19.74 -17.09
C GLY A 114 -34.86 -19.76 -17.95
N ALA A 115 -35.98 -19.34 -17.36
CA ALA A 115 -37.25 -19.22 -18.08
C ALA A 115 -37.42 -17.84 -18.77
N SER A 116 -36.63 -16.84 -18.37
CA SER A 116 -36.86 -15.44 -18.71
C SER A 116 -36.03 -14.93 -19.89
N ILE A 117 -34.93 -15.60 -20.24
CA ILE A 117 -34.03 -15.17 -21.32
C ILE A 117 -34.01 -16.25 -22.40
N PRO A 118 -34.64 -16.01 -23.56
CA PRO A 118 -34.63 -16.94 -24.69
C PRO A 118 -33.24 -17.16 -25.30
N ALA A 119 -33.12 -18.23 -26.09
CA ALA A 119 -31.97 -18.46 -26.95
C ALA A 119 -31.73 -17.27 -27.91
N ASN A 120 -30.46 -16.90 -28.12
CA ASN A 120 -30.05 -15.82 -29.01
C ASN A 120 -30.68 -14.44 -28.70
N ALA A 121 -31.07 -14.21 -27.45
CA ALA A 121 -31.65 -12.94 -27.04
C ALA A 121 -30.60 -11.83 -26.97
N VAL A 122 -30.87 -10.72 -27.65
CA VAL A 122 -30.21 -9.43 -27.42
C VAL A 122 -30.74 -8.83 -26.13
N LEU A 123 -29.85 -8.35 -25.27
CA LEU A 123 -30.21 -7.80 -23.96
C LEU A 123 -29.93 -6.30 -23.88
N LYS A 124 -30.84 -5.56 -23.25
CA LYS A 124 -30.61 -4.18 -22.83
C LYS A 124 -30.36 -4.18 -21.31
N PHE A 125 -29.30 -3.51 -20.88
CA PHE A 125 -28.99 -3.27 -19.49
C PHE A 125 -28.81 -1.79 -19.21
N ASP A 126 -29.57 -1.26 -18.26
CA ASP A 126 -29.25 0.01 -17.61
C ASP A 126 -28.40 -0.30 -16.39
N ILE A 127 -27.18 0.23 -16.32
CA ILE A 127 -26.19 -0.07 -15.26
C ILE A 127 -25.76 1.22 -14.57
N GLU A 128 -25.70 1.19 -13.24
CA GLU A 128 -25.08 2.20 -12.39
C GLU A 128 -23.94 1.54 -11.59
N LEU A 129 -22.71 1.96 -11.83
CA LEU A 129 -21.54 1.49 -11.10
C LEU A 129 -21.42 2.23 -9.77
N VAL A 130 -21.77 1.58 -8.68
CA VAL A 130 -21.78 2.19 -7.34
C VAL A 130 -20.37 2.27 -6.74
N ASP A 131 -19.61 1.18 -6.84
CA ASP A 131 -18.23 1.14 -6.35
C ASP A 131 -17.44 0.00 -7.02
N PHE A 132 -16.12 0.07 -6.95
CA PHE A 132 -15.26 -1.06 -7.31
C PHE A 132 -13.93 -1.04 -6.56
N GLU A 133 -13.32 -2.22 -6.46
CA GLU A 133 -11.98 -2.42 -5.94
C GLU A 133 -11.13 -3.05 -7.05
N GLN A 134 -10.15 -2.30 -7.57
CA GLN A 134 -9.15 -2.85 -8.47
C GLN A 134 -8.22 -3.82 -7.73
N ILE A 135 -8.12 -5.03 -8.26
CA ILE A 135 -7.09 -5.97 -7.83
C ILE A 135 -5.93 -5.87 -8.82
N LEU A 136 -4.76 -5.46 -8.34
CA LEU A 136 -3.54 -5.25 -9.13
C LEU A 136 -2.45 -6.22 -8.68
N THR A 137 -1.58 -6.65 -9.59
CA THR A 137 -0.32 -7.29 -9.19
C THR A 137 0.62 -6.26 -8.54
N VAL A 138 1.70 -6.75 -7.93
CA VAL A 138 2.73 -5.89 -7.32
C VAL A 138 3.32 -4.94 -8.38
N GLU A 139 3.57 -5.44 -9.59
CA GLU A 139 4.14 -4.69 -10.70
C GLU A 139 3.14 -3.67 -11.26
N GLU A 140 1.88 -4.06 -11.44
CA GLU A 140 0.80 -3.17 -11.91
C GLU A 140 0.59 -2.02 -10.93
N ARG A 141 0.57 -2.31 -9.62
CA ARG A 141 0.45 -1.29 -8.57
C ARG A 141 1.67 -0.38 -8.54
N ALA A 142 2.88 -0.93 -8.61
CA ALA A 142 4.09 -0.11 -8.64
C ALA A 142 4.09 0.82 -9.87
N ALA A 143 3.69 0.33 -11.04
CA ALA A 143 3.55 1.15 -12.24
C ALA A 143 2.48 2.25 -12.06
N LYS A 144 1.32 1.91 -11.49
CA LYS A 144 0.24 2.88 -11.18
C LYS A 144 0.70 3.96 -10.21
N ASP A 145 1.41 3.61 -9.15
CA ASP A 145 1.98 4.59 -8.21
C ASP A 145 2.95 5.54 -8.92
N GLN A 146 3.80 5.00 -9.81
CA GLN A 146 4.74 5.82 -10.59
C GLN A 146 4.04 6.77 -11.56
N GLU A 147 3.00 6.31 -12.25
CA GLU A 147 2.19 7.14 -13.14
C GLU A 147 1.48 8.24 -12.35
N THR A 148 0.89 7.89 -11.20
CA THR A 148 0.17 8.82 -10.32
C THR A 148 1.12 9.89 -9.79
N ILE A 149 2.32 9.51 -9.31
CA ILE A 149 3.34 10.48 -8.88
C ILE A 149 3.75 11.37 -10.05
N LYS A 150 4.07 10.79 -11.21
CA LYS A 150 4.52 11.55 -12.38
C LYS A 150 3.47 12.55 -12.84
N LYS A 151 2.19 12.15 -12.88
CA LYS A 151 1.06 13.03 -13.20
C LYS A 151 0.97 14.17 -12.19
N HIS A 152 0.98 13.87 -10.88
CA HIS A 152 0.93 14.89 -9.84
C HIS A 152 2.09 15.89 -9.95
N LEU A 153 3.32 15.41 -10.19
CA LEU A 153 4.48 16.28 -10.38
C LEU A 153 4.31 17.19 -11.61
N ALA A 154 3.84 16.65 -12.73
CA ALA A 154 3.60 17.42 -13.96
C ALA A 154 2.49 18.46 -13.78
N ASP A 155 1.35 18.06 -13.21
CA ASP A 155 0.19 18.93 -12.96
C ASP A 155 0.55 20.12 -12.04
N ASN A 156 1.56 19.94 -11.18
CA ASN A 156 2.04 20.96 -10.24
C ASN A 156 3.36 21.62 -10.66
N ASN A 157 3.88 21.34 -11.86
CA ASN A 157 5.16 21.87 -12.37
C ASN A 157 6.36 21.62 -11.42
N ILE A 158 6.43 20.43 -10.85
CA ILE A 158 7.47 20.03 -9.90
C ILE A 158 8.54 19.22 -10.60
N GLU A 159 9.77 19.74 -10.61
CA GLU A 159 10.95 18.99 -11.05
C GLU A 159 11.51 18.16 -9.88
N ALA A 160 11.38 16.84 -9.97
CA ALA A 160 11.82 15.93 -8.92
C ALA A 160 12.84 14.91 -9.46
N THR A 161 13.74 14.46 -8.57
CA THR A 161 14.70 13.40 -8.85
C THR A 161 14.13 12.06 -8.39
N LYS A 162 14.30 11.01 -9.21
CA LYS A 162 13.82 9.66 -8.91
C LYS A 162 14.92 8.77 -8.36
N LEU A 163 14.68 8.13 -7.22
CA LEU A 163 15.52 7.07 -6.67
C LEU A 163 15.26 5.73 -7.36
N LYS A 164 16.20 4.79 -7.26
CA LYS A 164 16.07 3.45 -7.87
C LYS A 164 14.85 2.66 -7.37
N SER A 165 14.45 2.89 -6.12
CA SER A 165 13.25 2.29 -5.51
C SER A 165 11.94 2.88 -6.03
N GLY A 166 11.99 3.99 -6.77
CA GLY A 166 10.80 4.67 -7.30
C GLY A 166 10.29 5.81 -6.44
N ILE A 167 10.94 6.13 -5.32
CA ILE A 167 10.68 7.37 -4.58
C ILE A 167 11.11 8.55 -5.43
N TRP A 168 10.28 9.58 -5.52
CA TRP A 168 10.65 10.86 -6.11
C TRP A 168 10.88 11.88 -5.01
N TYR A 169 11.82 12.79 -5.19
CA TYR A 169 12.07 13.81 -4.19
C TYR A 169 12.54 15.15 -4.79
N VAL A 170 12.32 16.20 -4.01
CA VAL A 170 12.78 17.56 -4.28
C VAL A 170 13.51 18.05 -3.04
N THR A 171 14.81 18.30 -3.15
CA THR A 171 15.55 18.97 -2.08
C THR A 171 15.10 20.43 -2.02
N THR A 172 14.60 20.83 -0.85
CA THR A 172 14.12 22.21 -0.61
C THR A 172 15.13 23.03 0.17
N GLN A 173 16.02 22.36 0.91
CA GLN A 173 17.15 22.98 1.59
C GLN A 173 18.28 21.97 1.71
N GLU A 174 19.48 22.36 1.29
CA GLU A 174 20.68 21.54 1.49
C GLU A 174 21.10 21.55 2.97
N GLY A 175 21.55 20.39 3.44
CA GLY A 175 22.17 20.24 4.76
C GLY A 175 23.69 20.15 4.65
N GLU A 176 24.34 19.97 5.80
CA GLU A 176 25.80 19.87 5.89
C GLU A 176 26.25 18.55 6.52
N GLY A 177 27.49 18.18 6.22
CA GLY A 177 28.12 16.96 6.72
C GLY A 177 27.74 15.68 5.97
N GLU A 178 27.84 14.57 6.68
CA GLU A 178 27.56 13.23 6.18
C GLU A 178 26.07 12.90 6.18
N ASN A 179 25.71 11.88 5.43
CA ASN A 179 24.36 11.31 5.42
C ASN A 179 24.23 10.22 6.51
N PRO A 180 23.06 10.08 7.17
CA PRO A 180 22.85 9.03 8.14
C PRO A 180 22.85 7.66 7.48
N SER A 181 23.44 6.66 8.13
CA SER A 181 23.27 5.26 7.74
C SER A 181 21.85 4.78 8.03
N VAL A 182 21.42 3.70 7.36
CA VAL A 182 20.11 3.07 7.57
C VAL A 182 19.88 2.52 8.99
N LYS A 183 20.90 2.52 9.86
CA LYS A 183 20.81 2.11 11.27
C LYS A 183 20.89 3.29 12.24
N ALA A 184 21.07 4.51 11.75
CA ALA A 184 21.19 5.69 12.59
C ALA A 184 19.91 5.95 13.40
N ASN A 185 20.09 6.52 14.59
CA ASN A 185 19.04 7.22 15.31
C ASN A 185 18.89 8.61 14.71
N VAL A 186 17.75 8.91 14.12
CA VAL A 186 17.48 10.21 13.49
C VAL A 186 16.49 11.01 14.32
N THR A 187 16.68 12.33 14.33
CA THR A 187 15.73 13.31 14.84
C THR A 187 15.28 14.17 13.67
N ALA A 188 13.97 14.18 13.39
CA ALA A 188 13.43 14.86 12.22
C ALA A 188 12.11 15.56 12.53
N HIS A 189 11.90 16.71 11.88
CA HIS A 189 10.57 17.24 11.69
C HIS A 189 9.94 16.69 10.41
N TYR A 190 8.63 16.48 10.42
CA TYR A 190 7.93 16.02 9.22
C TYR A 190 6.46 16.47 9.16
N SER A 191 5.93 16.47 7.94
CA SER A 191 4.50 16.59 7.64
C SER A 191 4.14 15.59 6.54
N GLY A 192 3.18 14.69 6.83
CA GLY A 192 2.69 13.66 5.92
C GLY A 192 1.29 13.99 5.39
N ARG A 193 1.12 13.92 4.07
CA ARG A 193 -0.17 14.15 3.38
C ARG A 193 -0.39 13.21 2.20
N LEU A 194 -1.65 13.03 1.81
CA LEU A 194 -2.04 12.38 0.56
C LEU A 194 -1.84 13.34 -0.63
N LEU A 195 -1.91 12.82 -1.86
CA LEU A 195 -1.76 13.63 -3.09
C LEU A 195 -2.86 14.69 -3.26
N ASP A 196 -4.03 14.50 -2.63
CA ASP A 196 -5.12 15.48 -2.58
C ASP A 196 -4.87 16.62 -1.56
N GLY A 197 -3.73 16.58 -0.85
CA GLY A 197 -3.35 17.56 0.16
C GLY A 197 -3.83 17.23 1.58
N LYS A 198 -4.65 16.18 1.78
CA LYS A 198 -5.13 15.78 3.10
C LYS A 198 -3.97 15.34 4.00
N LYS A 199 -3.63 16.16 4.99
CA LYS A 199 -2.65 15.85 6.03
C LYS A 199 -3.16 14.71 6.92
N PHE A 200 -2.31 13.71 7.18
CA PHE A 200 -2.63 12.58 8.07
C PHE A 200 -1.80 12.56 9.36
N ASP A 201 -0.60 13.16 9.35
CA ASP A 201 0.28 13.24 10.53
C ASP A 201 1.33 14.35 10.36
N SER A 202 1.74 15.00 11.46
CA SER A 202 2.86 15.94 11.47
C SER A 202 3.48 16.10 12.86
N SER A 203 4.81 16.17 12.92
CA SER A 203 5.51 16.47 14.17
C SER A 203 5.39 17.94 14.58
N TYR A 204 5.16 18.86 13.63
CA TYR A 204 4.94 20.27 13.92
C TYR A 204 3.66 20.49 14.72
N ASP A 205 2.60 19.73 14.45
CA ASP A 205 1.35 19.79 15.22
C ASP A 205 1.55 19.36 16.69
N ARG A 206 2.61 18.59 16.97
CA ARG A 206 3.00 18.17 18.32
C ARG A 206 4.00 19.12 18.98
N GLY A 207 4.51 20.12 18.27
CA GLY A 207 5.47 21.10 18.76
C GLY A 207 6.88 20.55 19.03
N GLN A 208 7.19 19.31 18.64
CA GLN A 208 8.51 18.70 18.87
C GLN A 208 8.89 17.71 17.76
N PRO A 209 10.20 17.59 17.43
CA PRO A 209 10.65 16.64 16.42
C PRO A 209 10.42 15.19 16.88
N PHE A 210 10.42 14.29 15.92
CA PHE A 210 10.32 12.86 16.14
C PHE A 210 11.71 12.24 16.12
N THR A 211 12.03 11.40 17.11
CA THR A 211 13.31 10.68 17.20
C THR A 211 13.07 9.18 17.16
N THR A 212 13.76 8.47 16.27
CA THR A 212 13.69 7.00 16.14
C THR A 212 14.93 6.45 15.43
N THR A 213 15.15 5.14 15.54
CA THR A 213 16.03 4.42 14.61
C THR A 213 15.36 4.29 13.24
N LEU A 214 16.14 4.42 12.15
CA LEU A 214 15.61 4.28 10.80
C LEU A 214 15.08 2.87 10.51
N ASP A 215 15.60 1.82 11.14
CA ASP A 215 15.10 0.46 10.95
C ASP A 215 13.64 0.24 11.43
N ARG A 216 13.07 1.19 12.18
CA ARG A 216 11.70 1.14 12.73
C ARG A 216 10.67 1.95 11.96
N VAL A 217 11.05 2.66 10.90
CA VAL A 217 10.11 3.43 10.07
C VAL A 217 9.74 2.70 8.78
N ILE A 218 8.80 3.25 8.01
CA ILE A 218 8.42 2.71 6.70
C ILE A 218 9.63 2.61 5.76
N LEU A 219 9.60 1.67 4.81
CA LEU A 219 10.72 1.45 3.88
C LEU A 219 11.10 2.72 3.12
N GLY A 220 10.10 3.53 2.75
CA GLY A 220 10.32 4.79 2.06
C GLY A 220 11.18 5.76 2.86
N TRP A 221 10.99 5.86 4.18
CA TRP A 221 11.83 6.70 5.03
C TRP A 221 13.22 6.13 5.23
N LYS A 222 13.37 4.80 5.28
CA LYS A 222 14.69 4.13 5.35
C LYS A 222 15.57 4.47 4.17
N GLU A 223 14.99 4.74 3.01
CA GLU A 223 15.72 5.13 1.81
C GLU A 223 15.79 6.65 1.63
N ALA A 224 14.71 7.37 1.94
CA ALA A 224 14.62 8.82 1.76
C ALA A 224 15.51 9.60 2.74
N ILE A 225 15.46 9.30 4.04
CA ILE A 225 16.19 10.09 5.04
C ILE A 225 17.72 10.05 4.83
N PRO A 226 18.32 8.90 4.46
CA PRO A 226 19.73 8.85 4.08
C PRO A 226 20.12 9.68 2.85
N THR A 227 19.19 10.25 2.09
CA THR A 227 19.55 11.23 1.04
C THR A 227 19.72 12.64 1.59
N LEU A 228 19.30 12.90 2.83
CA LEU A 228 19.46 14.19 3.51
C LEU A 228 20.74 14.23 4.34
N LYS A 229 21.28 15.44 4.45
CA LYS A 229 22.34 15.80 5.40
C LYS A 229 21.72 16.51 6.60
N LYS A 230 22.46 16.66 7.70
CA LYS A 230 22.00 17.38 8.89
C LYS A 230 21.59 18.81 8.52
N GLY A 231 20.40 19.23 8.96
CA GLY A 231 19.77 20.52 8.62
C GLY A 231 19.09 20.54 7.24
N GLY A 232 19.20 19.47 6.45
CA GLY A 232 18.61 19.38 5.12
C GLY A 232 17.10 19.13 5.17
N LYS A 233 16.40 19.63 4.14
CA LYS A 233 14.95 19.47 3.96
C LYS A 233 14.64 18.99 2.56
N ALA A 234 13.68 18.08 2.43
CA ALA A 234 13.16 17.65 1.14
C ALA A 234 11.69 17.22 1.24
N THR A 235 11.02 17.30 0.10
CA THR A 235 9.69 16.70 -0.10
C THR A 235 9.89 15.38 -0.83
N PHE A 236 9.35 14.29 -0.27
CA PHE A 236 9.41 12.94 -0.81
C PHE A 236 8.02 12.45 -1.21
N TYR A 237 7.92 11.86 -2.41
CA TYR A 237 6.74 11.21 -2.95
C TYR A 237 7.00 9.70 -2.93
N ILE A 238 6.34 9.01 -2.01
CA ILE A 238 6.63 7.63 -1.65
C ILE A 238 5.54 6.73 -2.22
N PRO A 239 5.88 5.79 -3.12
CA PRO A 239 4.96 4.75 -3.60
C PRO A 239 4.35 3.95 -2.46
N SER A 240 3.11 3.49 -2.66
CA SER A 240 2.33 2.80 -1.62
C SER A 240 3.06 1.58 -1.05
N ALA A 241 3.73 0.79 -1.89
CA ALA A 241 4.49 -0.40 -1.48
C ALA A 241 5.71 -0.08 -0.58
N LEU A 242 6.23 1.15 -0.62
CA LEU A 242 7.29 1.62 0.27
C LEU A 242 6.73 2.33 1.52
N ALA A 243 5.42 2.52 1.57
CA ALA A 243 4.68 3.08 2.70
C ALA A 243 3.86 1.99 3.41
N TYR A 244 2.53 2.01 3.26
CA TYR A 244 1.60 1.12 3.97
C TYR A 244 0.86 0.12 3.04
N GLY A 245 1.17 0.13 1.74
CA GLY A 245 0.70 -0.85 0.75
C GLY A 245 -0.83 -1.01 0.69
N GLU A 246 -1.27 -2.23 0.37
CA GLU A 246 -2.68 -2.61 0.21
C GLU A 246 -3.49 -2.50 1.52
N GLY A 247 -2.84 -2.49 2.68
CA GLY A 247 -3.51 -2.39 3.96
C GLY A 247 -3.89 -0.96 4.34
N GLY A 248 -3.17 0.04 3.81
CA GLY A 248 -3.26 1.41 4.33
C GLY A 248 -2.84 1.48 5.80
N SER A 249 -3.23 2.55 6.49
CA SER A 249 -2.94 2.73 7.93
C SER A 249 -3.97 3.61 8.63
N GLY A 250 -4.57 3.04 9.67
CA GLY A 250 -5.64 3.70 10.43
C GLY A 250 -6.81 4.14 9.55
N ALA A 251 -7.55 5.15 10.01
CA ALA A 251 -8.67 5.72 9.26
C ALA A 251 -8.25 6.77 8.21
N ASN A 252 -7.00 7.24 8.28
CA ASN A 252 -6.56 8.43 7.53
C ASN A 252 -5.74 8.09 6.28
N ILE A 253 -5.20 6.88 6.18
CA ILE A 253 -4.39 6.45 5.03
C ILE A 253 -5.09 5.27 4.35
N PRO A 254 -5.77 5.49 3.21
CA PRO A 254 -6.39 4.41 2.45
C PRO A 254 -5.39 3.40 1.91
N PRO A 255 -5.84 2.17 1.59
CA PRO A 255 -5.10 1.22 0.76
C PRO A 255 -4.46 1.84 -0.48
N ASN A 256 -3.26 1.38 -0.83
CA ASN A 256 -2.54 1.74 -2.06
C ASN A 256 -2.30 3.25 -2.23
N SER A 257 -2.24 4.00 -1.13
CA SER A 257 -1.99 5.44 -1.19
C SER A 257 -0.52 5.77 -1.43
N VAL A 258 -0.25 6.59 -2.45
CA VAL A 258 0.99 7.35 -2.57
C VAL A 258 1.00 8.43 -1.50
N LEU A 259 2.11 8.56 -0.77
CA LEU A 259 2.25 9.53 0.31
C LEU A 259 3.24 10.62 -0.06
N ILE A 260 2.96 11.86 0.35
CA ILE A 260 3.92 12.95 0.33
C ILE A 260 4.39 13.22 1.75
N PHE A 261 5.71 13.29 1.94
CA PHE A 261 6.32 13.72 3.19
C PHE A 261 7.25 14.89 2.96
N ASP A 262 6.99 16.01 3.65
CA ASP A 262 8.02 17.04 3.84
C ASP A 262 8.82 16.64 5.08
N ILE A 263 10.13 16.48 4.94
CA ILE A 263 11.03 16.04 6.01
C ILE A 263 12.17 17.05 6.18
N GLU A 264 12.44 17.40 7.43
CA GLU A 264 13.63 18.14 7.86
C GLU A 264 14.45 17.24 8.79
N LEU A 265 15.66 16.88 8.38
CA LEU A 265 16.59 16.12 9.21
C LEU A 265 17.28 17.08 10.18
N VAL A 266 16.86 17.09 11.44
CA VAL A 266 17.40 18.00 12.47
C VAL A 266 18.76 17.51 12.95
N ASP A 267 18.85 16.22 13.29
CA ASP A 267 20.10 15.60 13.74
C ASP A 267 20.07 14.09 13.53
N PHE A 268 21.23 13.45 13.63
CA PHE A 268 21.31 11.99 13.70
C PHE A 268 22.54 11.53 14.49
N GLN A 269 22.45 10.31 15.00
CA GLN A 269 23.53 9.62 15.68
C GLN A 269 23.69 8.22 15.08
N GLU A 270 24.88 7.94 14.56
CA GLU A 270 25.25 6.59 14.12
C GLU A 270 25.28 5.62 15.32
N PRO A 271 24.87 4.36 15.14
CA PRO A 271 25.11 3.36 16.16
C PRO A 271 26.62 3.25 16.42
N MET A 272 26.99 3.13 17.69
CA MET A 272 28.39 2.86 18.04
C MET A 272 28.84 1.54 17.38
N SER A 273 30.09 1.48 16.95
CA SER A 273 30.68 0.22 16.53
C SER A 273 30.74 -0.74 17.73
N PRO A 274 30.77 -2.07 17.52
CA PRO A 274 30.93 -3.03 18.60
C PRO A 274 32.14 -2.74 19.49
N GLU A 275 33.24 -2.27 18.91
CA GLU A 275 34.47 -1.92 19.63
C GLU A 275 34.28 -0.66 20.49
N ALA A 276 33.62 0.37 19.94
CA ALA A 276 33.32 1.59 20.68
C ALA A 276 32.34 1.31 21.83
N GLN A 277 31.32 0.48 21.59
CA GLN A 277 30.39 0.05 22.64
C GLN A 277 31.10 -0.76 23.72
N ALA A 278 31.96 -1.71 23.35
CA ALA A 278 32.73 -2.50 24.32
C ALA A 278 33.65 -1.62 25.19
N ALA A 279 34.24 -0.56 24.61
CA ALA A 279 35.03 0.39 25.38
C ALA A 279 34.19 1.18 26.40
N VAL A 280 32.97 1.59 26.03
CA VAL A 280 32.03 2.25 26.94
C VAL A 280 31.59 1.29 28.04
N ASP A 281 31.18 0.06 27.70
CA ASP A 281 30.74 -0.95 28.65
C ASP A 281 31.85 -1.31 29.64
N LYS A 282 33.08 -1.48 29.15
CA LYS A 282 34.26 -1.72 29.97
C LYS A 282 34.46 -0.61 31.01
N LYS A 283 34.36 0.65 30.59
CA LYS A 283 34.49 1.79 31.49
C LYS A 283 33.38 1.79 32.57
N ILE A 284 32.13 1.57 32.17
CA ILE A 284 30.99 1.48 33.11
C ILE A 284 31.21 0.38 34.15
N ILE A 285 31.69 -0.79 33.72
CA ILE A 285 31.98 -1.91 34.63
C ILE A 285 33.13 -1.53 35.58
N GLN A 286 34.21 -0.94 35.08
CA GLN A 286 35.34 -0.49 35.90
C GLN A 286 34.95 0.57 36.94
N ASP A 287 34.12 1.53 36.55
CA ASP A 287 33.61 2.57 37.45
C ASP A 287 32.75 1.91 38.56
N TYR A 288 31.82 1.03 38.19
CA TYR A 288 30.99 0.28 39.15
C TYR A 288 31.83 -0.55 40.14
N LEU A 289 32.83 -1.28 39.63
CA LEU A 289 33.72 -2.10 40.46
C LEU A 289 34.50 -1.23 41.46
N THR A 290 34.98 -0.07 41.01
CA THR A 290 35.72 0.88 41.85
C THR A 290 34.83 1.49 42.93
N GLU A 291 33.65 1.99 42.57
CA GLU A 291 32.69 2.59 43.52
C GLU A 291 32.23 1.62 44.60
N ASN A 292 32.12 0.33 44.26
CA ASN A 292 31.69 -0.71 45.18
C ASN A 292 32.85 -1.45 45.86
N ASN A 293 34.09 -1.00 45.67
CA ASN A 293 35.31 -1.63 46.22
C ASN A 293 35.42 -3.13 45.88
N ILE A 294 35.02 -3.51 44.67
CA ILE A 294 35.05 -4.89 44.19
C ILE A 294 36.36 -5.14 43.44
N ASN A 295 37.17 -6.07 43.94
CA ASN A 295 38.40 -6.48 43.27
C ASN A 295 38.12 -7.62 42.26
N ALA A 296 37.95 -7.27 40.99
CA ALA A 296 37.66 -8.22 39.91
C ALA A 296 38.85 -8.46 38.97
N GLN A 297 38.85 -9.60 38.30
CA GLN A 297 39.77 -9.95 37.21
C GLN A 297 39.05 -9.79 35.87
N GLU A 298 39.78 -9.39 34.83
CA GLU A 298 39.27 -9.24 33.45
C GLU A 298 39.82 -10.36 32.56
N THR A 299 38.98 -10.94 31.71
CA THR A 299 39.41 -11.90 30.67
C THR A 299 39.84 -11.19 29.38
N SER A 300 40.48 -11.91 28.46
CA SER A 300 40.82 -11.38 27.13
C SER A 300 39.60 -10.98 26.30
N GLU A 301 38.43 -11.56 26.62
CA GLU A 301 37.15 -11.30 25.96
C GLU A 301 36.35 -10.17 26.63
N GLY A 302 36.94 -9.47 27.62
CA GLY A 302 36.32 -8.32 28.30
C GLY A 302 35.30 -8.67 29.38
N VAL A 303 35.27 -9.92 29.85
CA VAL A 303 34.42 -10.34 30.98
C VAL A 303 35.13 -10.03 32.29
N PHE A 304 34.47 -9.30 33.17
CA PHE A 304 34.93 -9.06 34.54
C PHE A 304 34.31 -10.08 35.49
N TYR A 305 35.13 -10.69 36.36
CA TYR A 305 34.68 -11.70 37.31
C TYR A 305 35.37 -11.59 38.66
N VAL A 306 34.67 -12.06 39.70
CA VAL A 306 35.21 -12.25 41.05
C VAL A 306 34.92 -13.68 41.46
N ILE A 307 35.94 -14.40 41.90
CA ILE A 307 35.76 -15.71 42.54
C ILE A 307 35.55 -15.45 44.03
N THR A 308 34.31 -15.59 44.49
CA THR A 308 33.98 -15.45 45.92
C THR A 308 34.33 -16.69 46.73
N GLU A 309 34.16 -17.87 46.12
CA GLU A 309 34.47 -19.17 46.71
C GLU A 309 35.10 -20.08 45.65
N PRO A 310 36.40 -20.43 45.77
CA PRO A 310 37.05 -21.33 44.83
C PRO A 310 36.49 -22.74 44.90
N GLY A 311 36.16 -23.33 43.75
CA GLY A 311 35.79 -24.74 43.66
C GLY A 311 37.01 -25.67 43.72
N SER A 312 36.77 -26.95 44.03
CA SER A 312 37.82 -27.99 44.09
C SER A 312 37.93 -28.85 42.83
N GLY A 313 37.12 -28.59 41.81
CA GLY A 313 37.05 -29.37 40.56
C GLY A 313 37.83 -28.75 39.40
N GLY A 314 37.93 -29.50 38.29
CA GLY A 314 38.49 -28.99 37.04
C GLY A 314 37.56 -28.00 36.34
N ASN A 315 38.12 -27.19 35.43
CA ASN A 315 37.35 -26.24 34.64
C ASN A 315 36.52 -26.96 33.55
N PRO A 316 35.25 -26.58 33.34
CA PRO A 316 34.46 -27.09 32.23
C PRO A 316 35.07 -26.66 30.89
N VAL A 317 34.93 -27.51 29.88
CA VAL A 317 35.26 -27.20 28.49
C VAL A 317 33.98 -26.85 27.72
N ALA A 318 34.11 -26.32 26.50
CA ALA A 318 32.98 -25.83 25.70
C ALA A 318 31.86 -26.86 25.48
N THR A 319 32.14 -28.16 25.57
CA THR A 319 31.16 -29.26 25.39
C THR A 319 30.65 -29.83 26.72
N SER A 320 31.13 -29.36 27.86
CA SER A 320 30.69 -29.82 29.17
C SER A 320 29.23 -29.44 29.43
N LYS A 321 28.47 -30.37 29.99
CA LYS A 321 27.15 -30.06 30.55
C LYS A 321 27.34 -29.56 31.98
N VAL A 322 26.95 -28.31 32.24
CA VAL A 322 27.05 -27.69 33.56
C VAL A 322 25.67 -27.47 34.16
N LYS A 323 25.58 -27.57 35.49
CA LYS A 323 24.44 -27.09 36.27
C LYS A 323 24.90 -25.87 37.06
N THR A 324 24.13 -24.80 37.03
CA THR A 324 24.45 -23.54 37.71
C THR A 324 23.23 -23.02 38.45
N HIS A 325 23.46 -22.40 39.59
CA HIS A 325 22.49 -21.48 40.19
C HIS A 325 22.96 -20.07 39.84
N TYR A 326 22.07 -19.24 39.31
CA TYR A 326 22.47 -17.89 38.92
C TYR A 326 21.39 -16.85 39.18
N LYS A 327 21.86 -15.63 39.44
CA LYS A 327 21.05 -14.43 39.62
C LYS A 327 21.57 -13.35 38.68
N GLY A 328 20.79 -13.00 37.67
CA GLY A 328 21.09 -11.91 36.74
C GLY A 328 20.61 -10.58 37.30
N MET A 329 21.51 -9.61 37.39
CA MET A 329 21.24 -8.26 37.92
C MET A 329 21.79 -7.19 36.99
N LEU A 330 21.09 -6.07 36.87
CA LEU A 330 21.63 -4.83 36.32
C LEU A 330 22.61 -4.21 37.34
N LEU A 331 23.50 -3.31 36.89
CA LEU A 331 24.45 -2.62 37.76
C LEU A 331 23.77 -1.73 38.82
N ASN A 332 22.51 -1.33 38.59
CA ASN A 332 21.71 -0.64 39.61
C ASN A 332 21.07 -1.59 40.65
N GLY A 333 21.42 -2.88 40.64
CA GLY A 333 20.92 -3.91 41.54
C GLY A 333 19.59 -4.56 41.13
N THR A 334 18.94 -4.08 40.07
CA THR A 334 17.65 -4.65 39.61
C THR A 334 17.85 -6.08 39.11
N VAL A 335 17.15 -7.04 39.72
CA VAL A 335 17.19 -8.45 39.31
C VAL A 335 16.31 -8.64 38.08
N PHE A 336 16.87 -9.18 36.99
CA PHE A 336 16.11 -9.49 35.77
C PHE A 336 15.93 -10.98 35.52
N ARG A 337 16.70 -11.84 36.18
CA ARG A 337 16.54 -13.30 36.07
C ARG A 337 17.03 -14.01 37.31
N PHE A 338 16.32 -15.06 37.69
CA PHE A 338 16.68 -15.92 38.81
C PHE A 338 16.36 -17.37 38.47
N LEU A 339 17.36 -18.25 38.58
CA LEU A 339 17.17 -19.70 38.48
C LEU A 339 17.84 -20.34 39.71
N LEU A 340 17.01 -20.94 40.56
CA LEU A 340 17.43 -21.71 41.73
C LEU A 340 17.90 -23.11 41.36
#